data_AF-A0A835ZBE0-F1
#
_entry.id   AF-A0A835ZBE0-F1
#
_cell.length_a   1.000
_cell.length_b   1.000
_cell.length_c   1.000
_cell.angle_alpha   90.00
_cell.angle_beta   90.00
_cell.angle_gamma   90.00
#
_symmetry.space_group_name_H-M   'P 1'
#
loop_
_entity.id
_entity.type
_entity.pdbx_description
1 polymer ?
#
loop_
_entity_poly.entity_id
_entity_poly.type
_entity_poly.pdbx_seq_one_letter_code
_entity_poly.pdbx_strand_id
1 'polypeptide(L)'
;MLGVSLAGALHTLVWYSVAVLDVVPQSRIMTFVLDAVRRNTGKIAVTVLLLLMSLYFYAIVSWLVWPGQYELNQHGGCDSILSCWLLHIDYGLLDAPSWDNYAYANPEMPPLKTTNVISLQWYDMGTTLAATLFQLTYYIVVNLVMGAILAGLIIDTFSEMRQESERKDRDIRDKCFICSLDRDSFEQVGVVFQTHITEEHNLWKYVWFKLYLEQKDPLAYTGPEHHAAQLFRHKNEFVRLIPIKKALAFRRTAGTVRETQDLTTVYSRVKELGEGTSKLTAMLSTRFQEQEEDSKRLRLLTKQGERMERTVRQLERRLEEAGPRGGHPTEAPLPGALMGSP
;
A
#
# COMPACT_ATOMS: atom_id res chain seq x y z
N MET A 1 -42.29 -9.94 6.98
CA MET A 1 -43.30 -9.74 5.91
C MET A 1 -44.47 -10.71 6.00
N LEU A 2 -44.28 -12.02 6.14
CA LEU A 2 -45.38 -12.97 6.36
C LEU A 2 -46.32 -12.57 7.52
N GLY A 3 -45.77 -12.10 8.65
CA GLY A 3 -46.58 -11.61 9.77
C GLY A 3 -47.38 -10.33 9.48
N VAL A 4 -46.87 -9.44 8.63
CA VAL A 4 -47.55 -8.20 8.22
C VAL A 4 -48.69 -8.52 7.26
N SER A 5 -48.46 -9.43 6.32
CA SER A 5 -49.51 -9.92 5.41
C SER A 5 -50.60 -10.69 6.16
N LEU A 6 -50.23 -11.49 7.17
CA LEU A 6 -51.20 -12.19 8.02
C LEU A 6 -52.01 -11.22 8.89
N ALA A 7 -51.39 -10.19 9.46
CA ALA A 7 -52.08 -9.11 10.18
C ALA A 7 -53.03 -8.31 9.25
N GLY A 8 -52.65 -8.14 7.98
CA GLY A 8 -53.51 -7.54 6.95
C GLY A 8 -54.73 -8.38 6.61
N ALA A 9 -54.60 -9.71 6.65
CA ALA A 9 -55.70 -10.64 6.41
C ALA A 9 -56.64 -10.77 7.62
N LEU A 10 -56.12 -10.69 8.85
CA LEU A 10 -56.89 -10.97 10.07
C LEU A 10 -57.45 -9.72 10.76
N HIS A 11 -56.85 -8.54 10.57
CA HIS A 11 -57.23 -7.33 11.32
C HIS A 11 -57.72 -6.20 10.40
N THR A 12 -56.81 -5.57 9.64
CA THR A 12 -57.13 -4.37 8.84
C THR A 12 -56.25 -4.26 7.59
N LEU A 13 -56.80 -3.70 6.50
CA LEU A 13 -56.09 -3.55 5.22
C LEU A 13 -54.85 -2.63 5.31
N VAL A 14 -54.74 -1.78 6.34
CA VAL A 14 -53.62 -0.86 6.52
C VAL A 14 -52.28 -1.59 6.62
N TRP A 15 -52.24 -2.83 7.12
CA TRP A 15 -51.00 -3.60 7.18
C TRP A 15 -50.39 -3.89 5.79
N TYR A 16 -51.19 -3.92 4.73
CA TYR A 16 -50.66 -4.06 3.37
C TYR A 16 -49.84 -2.83 2.92
N SER A 17 -50.05 -1.65 3.51
CA SER A 17 -49.21 -0.47 3.21
C SER A 17 -47.78 -0.68 3.70
N VAL A 18 -47.60 -1.31 4.86
CA VAL A 18 -46.28 -1.66 5.42
C VAL A 18 -45.60 -2.74 4.56
N ALA A 19 -46.37 -3.62 3.93
CA ALA A 19 -45.82 -4.63 3.02
C ALA A 19 -45.16 -4.02 1.78
N VAL A 20 -45.52 -2.80 1.38
CA VAL A 20 -44.84 -2.07 0.27
C VAL A 20 -43.37 -1.82 0.59
N LEU A 21 -43.00 -1.66 1.87
CA LEU A 21 -41.60 -1.46 2.28
C LEU A 21 -40.71 -2.67 1.98
N ASP A 22 -41.27 -3.84 1.66
CA ASP A 22 -40.50 -5.00 1.23
C ASP A 22 -39.81 -4.80 -0.13
N VAL A 23 -40.23 -3.81 -0.93
CA VAL A 23 -39.53 -3.45 -2.17
C VAL A 23 -38.10 -2.95 -1.90
N VAL A 24 -37.87 -2.36 -0.73
CA VAL A 24 -36.61 -1.72 -0.39
C VAL A 24 -35.44 -2.71 -0.33
N PRO A 25 -35.50 -3.83 0.43
CA PRO A 25 -34.43 -4.83 0.43
C PRO A 25 -34.27 -5.57 -0.90
N GLN A 26 -35.27 -5.58 -1.78
CA GLN A 26 -35.19 -6.24 -3.09
C GLN A 26 -34.33 -5.46 -4.09
N SER A 27 -34.26 -4.13 -3.95
CA SER A 27 -33.48 -3.26 -4.84
C SER A 27 -32.14 -2.87 -4.22
N ARG A 28 -31.04 -3.20 -4.92
CA ARG A 28 -29.67 -2.82 -4.51
C ARG A 28 -29.48 -1.31 -4.37
N ILE A 29 -30.21 -0.52 -5.17
CA ILE A 29 -30.12 0.95 -5.15
C ILE A 29 -30.82 1.50 -3.90
N MET A 30 -31.98 0.95 -3.54
CA MET A 30 -32.73 1.42 -2.38
C MET A 30 -32.05 1.00 -1.07
N THR A 31 -31.47 -0.20 -1.01
CA THR A 31 -30.64 -0.61 0.14
C THR A 31 -29.45 0.31 0.31
N PHE A 32 -28.81 0.74 -0.78
CA PHE A 32 -27.69 1.68 -0.71
C PHE A 32 -28.09 3.01 -0.05
N VAL A 33 -29.26 3.55 -0.39
CA VAL A 33 -29.78 4.77 0.23
C VAL A 33 -30.06 4.58 1.73
N LEU A 34 -30.65 3.44 2.12
CA LEU A 34 -30.86 3.14 3.54
C LEU A 34 -29.56 2.94 4.31
N ASP A 35 -28.58 2.28 3.70
CA ASP A 35 -27.28 2.03 4.30
C ASP A 35 -26.50 3.33 4.52
N ALA A 36 -26.64 4.31 3.63
CA ALA A 36 -26.06 5.65 3.80
C ALA A 36 -26.54 6.30 5.10
N VAL A 37 -27.86 6.30 5.34
CA VAL A 37 -28.44 6.85 6.57
C VAL A 37 -28.05 6.00 7.78
N ARG A 38 -28.02 4.66 7.65
CA ARG A 38 -27.74 3.75 8.77
C ARG A 38 -26.29 3.76 9.25
N ARG A 39 -25.33 3.97 8.35
CA ARG A 39 -23.89 3.94 8.67
C ARG A 39 -23.48 4.98 9.71
N ASN A 40 -24.18 6.12 9.76
CA ASN A 40 -23.81 7.24 10.62
C ASN A 40 -24.92 7.66 11.61
N THR A 41 -25.82 6.72 11.95
CA THR A 41 -26.95 6.97 12.86
C THR A 41 -26.52 7.55 14.20
N GLY A 42 -25.36 7.13 14.74
CA GLY A 42 -24.84 7.68 15.99
C GLY A 42 -24.58 9.19 15.91
N LYS A 43 -23.91 9.67 14.86
CA LYS A 43 -23.64 11.10 14.71
C LYS A 43 -24.91 11.88 14.42
N ILE A 44 -25.78 11.35 13.54
CA ILE A 44 -27.08 11.97 13.23
C ILE A 44 -27.96 12.07 14.48
N ALA A 45 -28.00 11.04 15.32
CA ALA A 45 -28.77 11.05 16.56
C ALA A 45 -28.27 12.12 17.55
N VAL A 46 -26.94 12.26 17.69
CA VAL A 46 -26.35 13.29 18.55
C VAL A 46 -26.61 14.70 18.01
N THR A 47 -26.54 14.91 16.70
CA THR A 47 -26.86 16.22 16.10
C THR A 47 -28.35 16.55 16.19
N VAL A 48 -29.24 15.58 16.02
CA VAL A 48 -30.67 15.75 16.27
C VAL A 48 -30.94 16.05 17.74
N LEU A 49 -30.24 15.41 18.68
CA LEU A 49 -30.35 15.73 20.11
C LEU A 49 -29.89 17.16 20.40
N LEU A 50 -28.77 17.59 19.81
CA LEU A 50 -28.27 18.96 19.93
C LEU A 50 -29.28 19.98 19.37
N LEU A 51 -29.91 19.66 18.24
CA LEU A 51 -30.98 20.46 17.64
C LEU A 51 -32.21 20.54 18.55
N LEU A 52 -32.66 19.42 19.13
CA LEU A 52 -33.79 19.44 20.08
C LEU A 52 -33.47 20.27 21.33
N MET A 53 -32.23 20.23 21.81
CA MET A 53 -31.78 21.04 22.94
C MET A 53 -31.72 22.53 22.58
N SER A 54 -31.28 22.90 21.38
CA SER A 54 -31.27 24.29 20.93
C SER A 54 -32.70 24.82 20.72
N LEU A 55 -33.59 24.03 20.12
CA LEU A 55 -35.02 24.37 19.99
C LEU A 55 -35.67 24.58 21.37
N TYR A 56 -35.37 23.73 22.35
CA TYR A 56 -35.86 23.88 23.71
C TYR A 56 -35.36 25.17 24.39
N PHE A 57 -34.09 25.54 24.18
CA PHE A 57 -33.55 26.81 24.68
C PHE A 57 -34.31 28.01 24.09
N TYR A 58 -34.52 28.02 22.77
CA TYR A 58 -35.27 29.10 22.11
C TYR A 58 -36.74 29.15 22.56
N ALA A 59 -37.37 27.99 22.80
CA ALA A 59 -38.73 27.91 23.31
C ALA A 59 -38.88 28.48 24.73
N ILE A 60 -37.89 28.29 25.62
CA ILE A 60 -37.89 28.91 26.96
C ILE A 60 -37.80 30.42 26.83
N VAL A 61 -36.86 30.91 26.02
CA VAL A 61 -36.63 32.36 25.87
C VAL A 61 -37.84 33.04 25.23
N SER A 62 -38.43 32.44 24.19
CA SER A 62 -39.62 32.99 23.54
C SER A 62 -40.81 33.04 24.49
N TRP A 63 -41.03 31.99 25.30
CA TRP A 63 -42.09 31.96 26.30
C TRP A 63 -41.87 32.98 27.43
N LEU A 64 -40.64 33.20 27.88
CA LEU A 64 -40.34 34.13 28.97
C LEU A 64 -40.42 35.60 28.54
N VAL A 65 -39.98 35.92 27.33
CA VAL A 65 -39.83 37.31 26.85
C VAL A 65 -41.06 37.78 26.06
N TRP A 66 -41.68 36.90 25.26
CA TRP A 66 -42.82 37.22 24.39
C TRP A 66 -43.98 36.23 24.57
N PRO A 67 -44.55 36.09 25.78
CA PRO A 67 -45.67 35.18 26.03
C PRO A 67 -46.87 35.55 25.16
N GLY A 68 -47.43 34.59 24.42
CA GLY A 68 -48.63 34.78 23.60
C GLY A 68 -48.49 35.76 22.43
N GLN A 69 -47.28 36.20 22.07
CA GLN A 69 -47.01 37.14 20.96
C GLN A 69 -46.13 36.53 19.87
N TYR A 70 -45.67 35.31 20.11
CA TYR A 70 -44.70 34.59 19.29
C TYR A 70 -45.42 33.54 18.44
N GLU A 71 -45.13 33.56 17.14
CA GLU A 71 -45.76 32.66 16.16
C GLU A 71 -44.71 32.05 15.24
N LEU A 72 -44.94 30.80 14.82
CA LEU A 72 -44.19 30.18 13.74
C LEU A 72 -45.17 29.80 12.65
N ASN A 73 -44.84 30.14 11.39
CA ASN A 73 -45.67 29.80 10.24
C ASN A 73 -47.17 30.18 10.45
N GLN A 74 -47.43 31.37 11.00
CA GLN A 74 -48.78 31.87 11.32
C GLN A 74 -49.56 31.05 12.38
N HIS A 75 -48.85 30.18 13.11
CA HIS A 75 -49.40 29.44 14.23
C HIS A 75 -48.85 30.03 15.54
N GLY A 76 -49.75 30.65 16.31
CA GLY A 76 -49.54 30.94 17.71
C GLY A 76 -49.67 29.67 18.57
N GLY A 77 -49.25 29.75 19.83
CA GLY A 77 -49.34 28.61 20.75
C GLY A 77 -48.37 28.63 21.93
N CYS A 78 -47.61 29.71 22.10
CA CYS A 78 -46.66 29.86 23.21
C CYS A 78 -47.31 30.39 24.50
N ASP A 79 -48.40 29.76 24.96
CA ASP A 79 -49.03 30.05 26.25
C ASP A 79 -48.38 29.23 27.39
N SER A 80 -47.99 27.98 27.10
CA SER A 80 -47.28 27.09 28.02
C SER A 80 -45.91 26.73 27.47
N ILE A 81 -44.97 26.37 28.36
CA ILE A 81 -43.63 25.94 27.95
C ILE A 81 -43.68 24.73 27.00
N LEU A 82 -44.58 23.77 27.28
CA LEU A 82 -44.73 22.55 26.49
C LEU A 82 -45.32 22.85 25.11
N SER A 83 -46.37 23.68 25.05
CA SER A 83 -46.97 24.06 23.77
C SER A 83 -46.00 24.89 22.92
N CYS A 84 -45.19 25.75 23.55
CA CYS A 84 -44.17 26.52 22.84
C CYS A 84 -43.03 25.64 22.31
N TRP A 85 -42.62 24.63 23.06
CA TRP A 85 -41.61 23.65 22.61
C TRP A 85 -42.13 22.78 21.46
N LEU A 86 -43.39 22.32 21.53
CA LEU A 86 -44.02 21.57 20.44
C LEU A 86 -44.15 22.43 19.17
N LEU A 87 -44.49 23.71 19.31
CA LEU A 87 -44.54 24.66 18.19
C LEU A 87 -43.17 24.77 17.49
N HIS A 88 -42.08 24.84 18.26
CA HIS A 88 -40.71 24.87 17.73
C HIS A 88 -40.28 23.56 17.05
N ILE A 89 -40.74 22.41 17.54
CA ILE A 89 -40.42 21.12 16.91
C ILE A 89 -41.16 20.97 15.58
N ASP A 90 -42.43 21.37 15.53
CA ASP A 90 -43.28 21.17 14.36
C ASP A 90 -42.90 22.11 13.21
N TYR A 91 -42.80 23.41 13.50
CA TYR A 91 -42.54 24.45 12.48
C TYR A 91 -41.13 25.02 12.53
N GLY A 92 -40.47 24.95 13.69
CA GLY A 92 -39.26 25.76 13.94
C GLY A 92 -37.99 25.27 13.25
N LEU A 93 -37.97 24.03 12.75
CA LEU A 93 -36.85 23.53 11.96
C LEU A 93 -36.85 24.05 10.51
N LEU A 94 -38.01 24.48 10.02
CA LEU A 94 -38.22 24.88 8.63
C LEU A 94 -38.34 26.40 8.51
N ASP A 95 -39.08 27.00 9.45
CA ASP A 95 -39.43 28.41 9.40
C ASP A 95 -38.70 29.22 10.49
N ALA A 96 -38.40 30.48 10.17
CA ALA A 96 -37.96 31.44 11.16
C ALA A 96 -39.16 31.92 11.99
N PRO A 97 -38.95 32.30 13.25
CA PRO A 97 -40.04 32.86 14.05
C PRO A 97 -40.50 34.19 13.48
N SER A 98 -41.78 34.46 13.68
CA SER A 98 -42.44 35.71 13.34
C SER A 98 -43.24 36.20 14.53
N TRP A 99 -43.64 37.47 14.48
CA TRP A 99 -44.53 38.08 15.46
C TRP A 99 -45.82 38.49 14.76
N ASP A 100 -46.96 38.28 15.43
CA ASP A 100 -48.26 38.72 14.93
C ASP A 100 -48.29 40.24 14.68
N ASN A 101 -49.16 40.70 13.79
CA ASN A 101 -49.39 42.09 13.42
C ASN A 101 -49.83 42.99 14.57
N TYR A 102 -50.26 42.41 15.70
CA TYR A 102 -50.61 43.15 16.93
C TYR A 102 -49.49 43.16 17.99
N ALA A 103 -48.35 42.51 17.73
CA ALA A 103 -47.27 42.43 18.70
C ALA A 103 -46.36 43.66 18.64
N TYR A 104 -46.12 44.35 19.76
CA TYR A 104 -45.16 45.46 19.89
C TYR A 104 -43.70 45.11 19.51
N ALA A 105 -43.43 43.84 19.18
CA ALA A 105 -42.16 43.32 18.70
C ALA A 105 -42.11 43.14 17.17
N ASN A 106 -43.20 43.44 16.45
CA ASN A 106 -43.30 43.25 15.00
C ASN A 106 -42.55 44.37 14.25
N PRO A 107 -41.47 44.05 13.50
CA PRO A 107 -40.71 45.04 12.73
C PRO A 107 -41.46 45.58 11.49
N GLU A 108 -42.57 44.95 11.08
CA GLU A 108 -43.40 45.38 9.94
C GLU A 108 -44.49 46.38 10.35
N MET A 109 -44.68 46.66 11.64
CA MET A 109 -45.66 47.66 12.07
C MET A 109 -45.21 49.09 11.72
N PRO A 110 -46.11 49.94 11.16
CA PRO A 110 -45.84 51.37 11.07
C PRO A 110 -45.79 51.97 12.48
N PRO A 111 -44.89 52.94 12.75
CA PRO A 111 -44.80 53.58 14.07
C PRO A 111 -46.17 54.15 14.45
N LEU A 112 -46.64 53.85 15.67
CA LEU A 112 -47.93 54.31 16.19
C LEU A 112 -48.08 55.83 15.99
N LYS A 113 -48.89 56.22 14.99
CA LYS A 113 -49.42 57.58 14.87
C LYS A 113 -50.55 57.79 15.87
N THR A 114 -50.24 57.77 17.16
CA THR A 114 -51.20 58.21 18.19
C THR A 114 -50.55 59.24 19.09
N THR A 115 -50.83 60.49 18.74
CA THR A 115 -50.90 61.70 19.57
C THR A 115 -50.32 61.62 20.99
N ASN A 116 -49.24 62.40 21.20
CA ASN A 116 -48.79 62.96 22.47
C ASN A 116 -48.52 61.99 23.63
N VAL A 117 -47.44 61.22 23.54
CA VAL A 117 -46.64 60.82 24.72
C VAL A 117 -45.21 60.50 24.32
N ILE A 118 -44.27 61.35 24.74
CA ILE A 118 -42.81 61.25 24.48
C ILE A 118 -42.17 60.04 25.23
N SER A 119 -42.95 59.33 26.05
CA SER A 119 -42.51 58.25 26.94
C SER A 119 -42.72 56.82 26.42
N LEU A 120 -43.37 56.60 25.26
CA LEU A 120 -43.65 55.25 24.73
C LEU A 120 -42.79 54.85 23.51
N GLN A 121 -42.08 55.78 22.87
CA GLN A 121 -41.31 55.49 21.64
C GLN A 121 -40.05 54.63 21.87
N TRP A 122 -39.43 54.73 23.05
CA TRP A 122 -38.16 54.05 23.38
C TRP A 122 -38.35 52.59 23.82
N TYR A 123 -39.52 52.28 24.41
CA TYR A 123 -39.90 50.92 24.81
C TYR A 123 -40.22 50.03 23.59
N ASP A 124 -40.63 50.66 22.49
CA ASP A 124 -40.99 50.04 21.21
C ASP A 124 -39.75 49.70 20.35
N MET A 125 -38.74 50.58 20.28
CA MET A 125 -37.50 50.32 19.55
C MET A 125 -36.61 49.22 20.19
N GLY A 126 -36.54 49.17 21.52
CA GLY A 126 -35.70 48.17 22.20
C GLY A 126 -36.24 46.75 22.09
N THR A 127 -37.56 46.59 22.15
CA THR A 127 -38.25 45.31 22.05
C THR A 127 -38.29 44.77 20.62
N THR A 128 -38.53 45.63 19.62
CA THR A 128 -38.40 45.29 18.18
C THR A 128 -36.97 44.93 17.79
N LEU A 129 -35.95 45.64 18.30
CA LEU A 129 -34.55 45.29 18.07
C LEU A 129 -34.20 43.93 18.70
N ALA A 130 -34.63 43.69 19.94
CA ALA A 130 -34.42 42.41 20.62
C ALA A 130 -35.10 41.25 19.89
N ALA A 131 -36.32 41.45 19.40
CA ALA A 131 -37.05 40.50 18.57
C ALA A 131 -36.31 40.22 17.26
N THR A 132 -35.93 41.26 16.51
CA THR A 132 -35.19 41.13 15.25
C THR A 132 -33.87 40.37 15.44
N LEU A 133 -33.12 40.68 16.49
CA LEU A 133 -31.87 39.96 16.83
C LEU A 133 -32.13 38.51 17.22
N PHE A 134 -33.21 38.24 17.93
CA PHE A 134 -33.62 36.89 18.29
C PHE A 134 -33.98 36.06 17.04
N GLN A 135 -34.80 36.61 16.14
CA GLN A 135 -35.14 35.95 14.86
C GLN A 135 -33.91 35.70 14.01
N LEU A 136 -33.01 36.67 13.90
CA LEU A 136 -31.77 36.54 13.16
C LEU A 136 -30.89 35.42 13.75
N THR A 137 -30.72 35.41 15.07
CA THR A 137 -29.90 34.39 15.74
C THR A 137 -30.53 33.01 15.61
N TYR A 138 -31.86 32.91 15.74
CA TYR A 138 -32.61 31.68 15.52
C TYR A 138 -32.41 31.15 14.09
N TYR A 139 -32.64 31.99 13.09
CA TYR A 139 -32.52 31.61 11.68
C TYR A 139 -31.10 31.16 11.34
N ILE A 140 -30.07 31.87 11.79
CA ILE A 140 -28.68 31.49 11.55
C ILE A 140 -28.35 30.17 12.26
N VAL A 141 -28.68 30.02 13.54
CA VAL A 141 -28.24 28.86 14.33
C VAL A 141 -29.06 27.61 13.98
N VAL A 142 -30.38 27.68 14.00
CA VAL A 142 -31.26 26.52 13.85
C VAL A 142 -31.48 26.18 12.37
N ASN A 143 -32.01 27.13 11.60
CA ASN A 143 -32.42 26.84 10.22
C ASN A 143 -31.21 26.70 9.28
N LEU A 144 -30.25 27.63 9.34
CA LEU A 144 -29.08 27.62 8.47
C LEU A 144 -28.01 26.64 8.97
N VAL A 145 -27.46 26.83 10.17
CA VAL A 145 -26.31 26.06 10.64
C VAL A 145 -26.69 24.61 10.97
N MET A 146 -27.67 24.37 11.85
CA MET A 146 -28.05 22.99 12.20
C MET A 146 -28.63 22.22 11.00
N GLY A 147 -29.46 22.87 10.18
CA GLY A 147 -29.96 22.31 8.93
C GLY A 147 -28.84 21.91 7.96
N ALA A 148 -27.87 22.79 7.73
CA ALA A 148 -26.71 22.50 6.87
C ALA A 148 -25.82 21.38 7.43
N ILE A 149 -25.64 21.30 8.75
CA ILE A 149 -24.90 20.20 9.38
C ILE A 149 -25.60 18.86 9.15
N LEU A 150 -26.92 18.79 9.35
CA LEU A 150 -27.68 17.55 9.13
C LEU A 150 -27.63 17.08 7.68
N ALA A 151 -27.87 18.00 6.73
CA ALA A 151 -27.75 17.70 5.30
C ALA A 151 -26.30 17.32 4.92
N GLY A 152 -25.31 18.04 5.46
CA GLY A 152 -23.89 17.78 5.26
C GLY A 152 -23.48 16.38 5.72
N LEU A 153 -23.91 15.94 6.90
CA LEU A 153 -23.64 14.59 7.39
C LEU A 153 -24.18 13.50 6.46
N ILE A 154 -25.35 13.71 5.86
CA ILE A 154 -25.94 12.77 4.89
C ILE A 154 -25.10 12.78 3.60
N ILE A 155 -24.76 13.96 3.07
CA ILE A 155 -23.94 14.10 1.84
C ILE A 155 -22.55 13.47 2.02
N ASP A 156 -21.93 13.63 3.19
CA ASP A 156 -20.63 13.04 3.52
C ASP A 156 -20.70 11.51 3.48
N THR A 157 -21.75 10.90 4.04
CA THR A 157 -21.93 9.44 3.99
C THR A 157 -22.10 8.92 2.56
N PHE A 158 -22.87 9.62 1.73
CA PHE A 158 -23.00 9.26 0.31
C PHE A 158 -21.67 9.37 -0.43
N SER A 159 -20.89 10.40 -0.12
CA SER A 159 -19.57 10.61 -0.72
C SER A 159 -18.59 9.53 -0.31
N GLU A 160 -18.55 9.16 0.96
CA GLU A 160 -17.72 8.06 1.48
C GLU A 160 -18.09 6.72 0.84
N MET A 161 -19.39 6.40 0.73
CA MET A 161 -19.84 5.16 0.11
C MET A 161 -19.47 5.06 -1.37
N ARG A 162 -19.53 6.18 -2.10
CA ARG A 162 -19.07 6.24 -3.49
C ARG A 162 -17.58 5.97 -3.59
N GLN A 163 -16.77 6.65 -2.77
CA GLN A 163 -15.32 6.44 -2.72
C GLN A 163 -14.96 5.00 -2.33
N GLU A 164 -15.71 4.41 -1.39
CA GLU A 164 -15.51 3.02 -0.98
C GLU A 164 -15.80 2.05 -2.14
N SER A 165 -16.89 2.28 -2.89
CA SER A 165 -17.24 1.49 -4.08
C SER A 165 -16.18 1.62 -5.15
N GLU A 166 -15.76 2.85 -5.48
CA GLU A 166 -14.71 3.11 -6.47
C GLU A 166 -13.37 2.50 -6.07
N ARG A 167 -13.03 2.53 -4.78
CA ARG A 167 -11.82 1.88 -4.26
C ARG A 167 -11.88 0.37 -4.44
N LYS A 168 -13.03 -0.27 -4.12
CA LYS A 168 -13.22 -1.71 -4.33
C LYS A 168 -13.11 -2.07 -5.81
N ASP A 169 -13.75 -1.30 -6.69
CA ASP A 169 -13.71 -1.54 -8.14
C ASP A 169 -12.29 -1.35 -8.69
N ARG A 170 -11.54 -0.38 -8.18
CA ARG A 170 -10.12 -0.18 -8.50
C ARG A 170 -9.28 -1.38 -8.06
N ASP A 171 -9.41 -1.80 -6.81
CA ASP A 171 -8.67 -2.96 -6.28
C ASP A 171 -8.98 -4.25 -7.07
N ILE A 172 -10.23 -4.47 -7.49
CA ILE A 172 -10.62 -5.61 -8.33
C ILE A 172 -9.94 -5.57 -9.71
N ARG A 173 -9.79 -4.37 -10.30
CA ARG A 173 -9.16 -4.21 -11.62
C ARG A 173 -7.64 -4.26 -11.58
N ASP A 174 -7.05 -3.67 -10.54
CA ASP A 174 -5.63 -3.31 -10.54
C ASP A 174 -4.79 -4.23 -9.65
N LYS A 175 -5.40 -5.10 -8.83
CA LYS A 175 -4.67 -6.04 -7.97
C LYS A 175 -5.12 -7.47 -8.20
N CYS A 176 -4.17 -8.40 -8.16
CA CYS A 176 -4.51 -9.82 -8.16
C CYS A 176 -5.04 -10.23 -6.77
N PHE A 177 -6.22 -10.84 -6.71
CA PHE A 177 -6.85 -11.26 -5.44
C PHE A 177 -6.02 -12.28 -4.65
N ILE A 178 -5.28 -13.17 -5.33
CA ILE A 178 -4.56 -14.28 -4.69
C ILE A 178 -3.22 -13.83 -4.10
N CYS A 179 -2.39 -13.14 -4.91
CA CYS A 179 -1.06 -12.71 -4.48
C CYS A 179 -1.00 -11.27 -3.98
N SER A 180 -2.07 -10.48 -4.14
CA SER A 180 -2.13 -9.08 -3.73
C SER A 180 -1.05 -8.20 -4.37
N LEU A 181 -0.55 -8.57 -5.56
CA LEU A 181 0.38 -7.75 -6.34
C LEU A 181 -0.39 -6.87 -7.32
N ASP A 182 0.10 -5.64 -7.49
CA ASP A 182 -0.47 -4.63 -8.37
C ASP A 182 -0.16 -4.96 -9.85
N ARG A 183 -1.07 -4.59 -10.74
CA ARG A 183 -0.96 -4.75 -12.19
C ARG A 183 0.33 -4.16 -12.73
N ASP A 184 0.68 -2.95 -12.29
CA ASP A 184 1.90 -2.24 -12.67
C ASP A 184 3.17 -3.06 -12.41
N SER A 185 3.18 -3.86 -11.34
CA SER A 185 4.33 -4.70 -11.02
C SER A 185 4.53 -5.80 -12.06
N PHE A 186 3.46 -6.33 -12.65
CA PHE A 186 3.54 -7.33 -13.71
C PHE A 186 3.93 -6.71 -15.06
N GLU A 187 3.44 -5.49 -15.33
CA GLU A 187 3.80 -4.74 -16.54
C GLU A 187 5.29 -4.40 -16.58
N GLN A 188 5.89 -4.00 -15.44
CA GLN A 188 7.33 -3.79 -15.32
C GLN A 188 8.17 -5.03 -15.67
N VAL A 189 7.62 -6.22 -15.44
CA VAL A 189 8.27 -7.51 -15.71
C VAL A 189 7.91 -8.06 -17.09
N GLY A 190 7.03 -7.37 -17.84
CA GLY A 190 6.60 -7.79 -19.17
C GLY A 190 5.58 -8.94 -19.18
N VAL A 191 4.89 -9.18 -18.06
CA VAL A 191 3.86 -10.23 -17.95
C VAL A 191 2.47 -9.62 -18.09
N VAL A 192 1.67 -10.17 -19.00
CA VAL A 192 0.29 -9.72 -19.22
C VAL A 192 -0.58 -10.10 -18.02
N PHE A 193 -1.07 -9.08 -17.30
CA PHE A 193 -1.85 -9.28 -16.08
C PHE A 193 -3.10 -10.15 -16.29
N GLN A 194 -3.76 -10.05 -17.45
CA GLN A 194 -4.94 -10.86 -17.75
C GLN A 194 -4.63 -12.36 -17.79
N THR A 195 -3.49 -12.76 -18.38
CA THR A 195 -3.03 -14.15 -18.41
C THR A 195 -2.69 -14.63 -17.01
N HIS A 196 -2.05 -13.77 -16.21
CA HIS A 196 -1.73 -14.09 -14.81
C HIS A 196 -3.00 -14.42 -13.99
N ILE A 197 -4.06 -13.62 -14.06
CA ILE A 197 -5.29 -13.87 -13.29
C ILE A 197 -6.15 -15.03 -13.83
N THR A 198 -6.06 -15.34 -15.13
CA THR A 198 -6.91 -16.37 -15.76
C THR A 198 -6.27 -17.76 -15.74
N GLU A 199 -4.95 -17.84 -15.94
CA GLU A 199 -4.23 -19.10 -16.05
C GLU A 199 -3.51 -19.50 -14.75
N GLU A 200 -2.72 -18.59 -14.18
CA GLU A 200 -1.89 -18.84 -12.99
C GLU A 200 -2.71 -18.70 -11.69
N HIS A 201 -3.29 -17.53 -11.45
CA HIS A 201 -4.01 -17.17 -10.21
C HIS A 201 -5.52 -17.09 -10.41
N ASN A 202 -6.09 -18.13 -11.03
CA ASN A 202 -7.53 -18.24 -11.21
C ASN A 202 -8.23 -18.58 -9.89
N LEU A 203 -9.14 -17.70 -9.44
CA LEU A 203 -9.90 -17.87 -8.19
C LEU A 203 -10.55 -19.25 -8.06
N TRP A 204 -11.20 -19.71 -9.13
CA TRP A 204 -12.00 -20.92 -9.11
C TRP A 204 -11.15 -22.18 -9.03
N LYS A 205 -9.93 -22.15 -9.58
CA LYS A 205 -9.00 -23.30 -9.49
C LYS A 205 -8.60 -23.59 -8.03
N TYR A 206 -8.47 -22.57 -7.19
CA TYR A 206 -8.21 -22.77 -5.75
C TYR A 206 -9.39 -23.44 -5.02
N VAL A 207 -10.61 -23.00 -5.33
CA VAL A 207 -11.83 -23.61 -4.76
C VAL A 207 -12.00 -25.04 -5.24
N TRP A 208 -11.82 -25.28 -6.55
CA TRP A 208 -11.84 -26.61 -7.15
C TRP A 208 -10.79 -27.53 -6.54
N PHE A 209 -9.57 -27.05 -6.31
CA PHE A 209 -8.52 -27.85 -5.69
C PHE A 209 -8.89 -28.30 -4.28
N LYS A 210 -9.51 -27.43 -3.47
CA LYS A 210 -10.04 -27.83 -2.16
C LYS A 210 -11.10 -28.93 -2.27
N LEU A 211 -12.10 -28.74 -3.14
CA LEU A 211 -13.16 -29.74 -3.34
C LEU A 211 -12.62 -31.08 -3.87
N TYR A 212 -11.66 -31.01 -4.79
CA TYR A 212 -10.97 -32.18 -5.33
C TYR A 212 -10.23 -32.96 -4.24
N LEU A 213 -9.51 -32.28 -3.34
CA LEU A 213 -8.88 -32.93 -2.20
C LEU A 213 -9.92 -33.53 -1.24
N GLU A 214 -11.06 -32.88 -1.02
CA GLU A 214 -12.10 -33.44 -0.14
C GLU A 214 -12.77 -34.71 -0.73
N GLN A 215 -12.81 -34.84 -2.05
CA GLN A 215 -13.43 -35.98 -2.73
C GLN A 215 -12.47 -37.14 -3.02
N LYS A 216 -11.18 -36.85 -3.19
CA LYS A 216 -10.15 -37.85 -3.52
C LYS A 216 -9.79 -38.69 -2.29
N ASP A 217 -9.49 -39.98 -2.51
CA ASP A 217 -9.04 -40.89 -1.44
C ASP A 217 -7.73 -40.36 -0.80
N PRO A 218 -7.67 -40.17 0.53
CA PRO A 218 -6.48 -39.72 1.24
C PRO A 218 -5.22 -40.58 1.02
N LEU A 219 -5.38 -41.87 0.71
CA LEU A 219 -4.24 -42.77 0.44
C LEU A 219 -3.64 -42.56 -0.96
N ALA A 220 -4.40 -41.97 -1.88
CA ALA A 220 -3.97 -41.69 -3.25
C ALA A 220 -3.38 -40.28 -3.43
N TYR A 221 -3.15 -39.54 -2.33
CA TYR A 221 -2.54 -38.22 -2.40
C TYR A 221 -1.08 -38.30 -2.80
N THR A 222 -0.69 -37.42 -3.72
CA THR A 222 0.72 -37.11 -3.97
C THR A 222 1.31 -36.31 -2.80
N GLY A 223 2.63 -36.23 -2.70
CA GLY A 223 3.29 -35.48 -1.62
C GLY A 223 2.79 -34.03 -1.45
N PRO A 224 2.71 -33.21 -2.52
CA PRO A 224 2.18 -31.85 -2.44
C PRO A 224 0.68 -31.80 -2.07
N GLU A 225 -0.13 -32.73 -2.58
CA GLU A 225 -1.56 -32.83 -2.24
C GLU A 225 -1.75 -33.17 -0.76
N HIS A 226 -0.94 -34.09 -0.22
CA HIS A 226 -0.97 -34.46 1.20
C HIS A 226 -0.61 -33.26 2.09
N HIS A 227 0.45 -32.53 1.75
CA HIS A 227 0.83 -31.31 2.47
C HIS A 227 -0.27 -30.23 2.41
N ALA A 228 -0.86 -30.00 1.24
CA ALA A 228 -1.98 -29.06 1.10
C ALA A 228 -3.20 -29.49 1.91
N ALA A 229 -3.56 -30.79 1.89
CA ALA A 229 -4.66 -31.33 2.67
C ALA A 229 -4.46 -31.17 4.18
N GLN A 230 -3.22 -31.34 4.68
CA GLN A 230 -2.89 -31.05 6.07
C GLN A 230 -3.13 -29.57 6.42
N LEU A 231 -2.66 -28.65 5.58
CA LEU A 231 -2.85 -27.20 5.80
C LEU A 231 -4.33 -26.79 5.75
N PHE A 232 -5.15 -27.45 4.93
CA PHE A 232 -6.59 -27.19 4.87
C PHE A 232 -7.37 -27.72 6.09
N ARG A 233 -6.85 -28.73 6.82
CA ARG A 233 -7.48 -29.22 8.05
C ARG A 233 -7.40 -28.23 9.20
N HIS A 234 -6.35 -27.41 9.25
CA HIS A 234 -6.19 -26.39 10.28
C HIS A 234 -6.73 -25.03 9.79
N LYS A 235 -7.79 -24.51 10.45
CA LYS A 235 -8.55 -23.31 10.02
C LYS A 235 -7.71 -22.07 9.68
N ASN A 236 -6.52 -21.92 10.26
CA ASN A 236 -5.67 -20.74 10.08
C ASN A 236 -4.42 -20.99 9.22
N GLU A 237 -4.13 -22.24 8.87
CA GLU A 237 -2.87 -22.57 8.17
C GLU A 237 -2.99 -22.55 6.66
N PHE A 238 -4.21 -22.58 6.11
CA PHE A 238 -4.45 -22.49 4.67
C PHE A 238 -3.82 -21.23 4.04
N VAL A 239 -3.67 -20.14 4.81
CA VAL A 239 -3.05 -18.89 4.38
C VAL A 239 -1.60 -19.11 3.91
N ARG A 240 -0.91 -20.12 4.47
CA ARG A 240 0.47 -20.49 4.09
C ARG A 240 0.56 -21.12 2.71
N LEU A 241 -0.52 -21.71 2.22
CA LEU A 241 -0.60 -22.27 0.86
C LEU A 241 -0.73 -21.16 -0.20
N ILE A 242 -1.31 -20.02 0.17
CA ILE A 242 -1.59 -18.92 -0.75
C ILE A 242 -0.30 -18.09 -0.96
N PRO A 243 0.09 -17.80 -2.21
CA PRO A 243 1.32 -17.06 -2.51
C PRO A 243 1.16 -15.54 -2.29
N ILE A 244 1.05 -15.11 -1.04
CA ILE A 244 0.90 -13.69 -0.68
C ILE A 244 2.18 -12.93 -1.06
N LYS A 245 2.03 -11.85 -1.84
CA LYS A 245 3.09 -10.99 -2.40
C LYS A 245 4.15 -11.77 -3.20
N LYS A 246 3.78 -12.92 -3.78
CA LYS A 246 4.66 -13.78 -4.58
C LYS A 246 3.95 -14.23 -5.84
N ALA A 247 4.66 -14.28 -6.96
CA ALA A 247 4.19 -14.96 -8.16
C ALA A 247 5.37 -15.58 -8.92
N LEU A 248 5.10 -16.67 -9.64
CA LEU A 248 6.12 -17.38 -10.42
C LEU A 248 6.72 -16.50 -11.53
N ALA A 249 5.92 -15.61 -12.11
CA ALA A 249 6.34 -14.57 -13.05
C ALA A 249 7.59 -13.81 -12.56
N PHE A 250 7.56 -13.26 -11.35
CA PHE A 250 8.69 -12.51 -10.77
C PHE A 250 9.91 -13.40 -10.52
N ARG A 251 9.69 -14.65 -10.10
CA ARG A 251 10.78 -15.60 -9.85
C ARG A 251 11.47 -16.02 -11.15
N ARG A 252 10.73 -16.19 -12.25
CA ARG A 252 11.31 -16.52 -13.56
C ARG A 252 12.23 -15.40 -14.03
N THR A 253 11.78 -14.15 -14.00
CA THR A 253 12.60 -13.02 -14.46
C THR A 253 13.84 -12.81 -13.59
N ALA A 254 13.71 -12.92 -12.27
CA ALA A 254 14.87 -12.90 -11.37
C ALA A 254 15.86 -14.05 -11.66
N GLY A 255 15.34 -15.23 -12.03
CA GLY A 255 16.14 -16.38 -12.48
C GLY A 255 16.89 -16.10 -13.78
N THR A 256 16.23 -15.56 -14.80
CA THR A 256 16.84 -15.23 -16.09
C THR A 256 17.91 -14.14 -15.97
N VAL A 257 17.69 -13.14 -15.10
CA VAL A 257 18.70 -12.11 -14.80
C VAL A 257 19.91 -12.72 -14.09
N ARG A 258 19.70 -13.62 -13.11
CA ARG A 258 20.83 -14.34 -12.47
C ARG A 258 21.57 -15.24 -13.44
N GLU A 259 20.87 -15.97 -14.29
CA GLU A 259 21.47 -16.89 -15.25
C GLU A 259 22.34 -16.14 -16.27
N THR A 260 21.87 -14.98 -16.78
CA THR A 260 22.68 -14.13 -17.68
C THR A 260 23.87 -13.50 -16.96
N GLN A 261 23.72 -13.09 -15.70
CA GLN A 261 24.83 -12.58 -14.88
C GLN A 261 25.88 -13.67 -14.56
N ASP A 262 25.45 -14.90 -14.27
CA ASP A 262 26.35 -16.02 -14.04
C ASP A 262 27.07 -16.43 -15.34
N LEU A 263 26.36 -16.46 -16.48
CA LEU A 263 26.95 -16.75 -17.79
C LEU A 263 28.01 -15.72 -18.21
N THR A 264 27.76 -14.43 -18.00
CA THR A 264 28.74 -13.37 -18.29
C THR A 264 29.97 -13.47 -17.39
N THR A 265 29.78 -13.83 -16.12
CA THR A 265 30.87 -14.05 -15.16
C THR A 265 31.68 -15.31 -15.46
N VAL A 266 31.04 -16.37 -15.94
CA VAL A 266 31.72 -17.59 -16.39
C VAL A 266 32.50 -17.33 -17.68
N TYR A 267 31.92 -16.61 -18.63
CA TYR A 267 32.57 -16.26 -19.90
C TYR A 267 33.85 -15.43 -19.68
N SER A 268 33.83 -14.45 -18.77
CA SER A 268 35.02 -13.65 -18.45
C SER A 268 36.14 -14.49 -17.84
N ARG A 269 35.82 -15.43 -16.94
CA ARG A 269 36.80 -16.36 -16.35
C ARG A 269 37.39 -17.33 -17.36
N VAL A 270 36.58 -17.86 -18.28
CA VAL A 270 37.05 -18.74 -19.36
C VAL A 270 38.00 -17.98 -20.30
N LYS A 271 37.69 -16.71 -20.61
CA LYS A 271 38.55 -15.85 -21.40
C LYS A 271 39.91 -15.59 -20.73
N GLU A 272 39.91 -15.27 -19.43
CA GLU A 272 41.14 -15.10 -18.65
C GLU A 272 41.99 -16.38 -18.62
N LEU A 273 41.35 -17.55 -18.46
CA LEU A 273 42.03 -18.85 -18.52
C LEU A 273 42.63 -19.11 -19.91
N GLY A 274 41.90 -18.76 -20.98
CA GLY A 274 42.38 -18.86 -22.36
C GLY A 274 43.59 -17.97 -22.64
N GLU A 275 43.58 -16.75 -22.12
CA GLU A 275 44.73 -15.82 -22.23
C GLU A 275 45.92 -16.27 -21.37
N GLY A 276 45.67 -16.86 -20.20
CA GLY A 276 46.71 -17.42 -19.34
C GLY A 276 47.39 -18.65 -19.96
N THR A 277 46.62 -19.56 -20.55
CA THR A 277 47.14 -20.76 -21.22
C THR A 277 47.91 -20.41 -22.50
N SER A 278 47.45 -19.42 -23.28
CA SER A 278 48.18 -18.96 -24.47
C SER A 278 49.52 -18.31 -24.11
N LYS A 279 49.55 -17.47 -23.06
CA LYS A 279 50.80 -16.91 -22.52
C LYS A 279 51.75 -17.98 -21.99
N LEU A 280 51.23 -18.98 -21.28
CA LEU A 280 52.04 -20.09 -20.76
C LEU A 280 52.61 -20.94 -21.90
N THR A 281 51.82 -21.21 -22.95
CA THR A 281 52.26 -21.95 -24.13
C THR A 281 53.36 -21.18 -24.87
N ALA A 282 53.21 -19.86 -25.02
CA ALA A 282 54.25 -19.00 -25.60
C ALA A 282 55.54 -19.03 -24.76
N MET A 283 55.45 -18.89 -23.42
CA MET A 283 56.63 -18.97 -22.54
C MET A 283 57.31 -20.35 -22.54
N LEU A 284 56.54 -21.44 -22.60
CA LEU A 284 57.12 -22.78 -22.74
C LEU A 284 57.87 -22.90 -24.07
N SER A 285 57.28 -22.42 -25.17
CA SER A 285 57.91 -22.51 -26.50
C SER A 285 59.24 -21.75 -26.57
N THR A 286 59.34 -20.57 -25.94
CA THR A 286 60.59 -19.80 -25.88
C THR A 286 61.64 -20.49 -25.00
N ARG A 287 61.24 -21.04 -23.83
CA ARG A 287 62.16 -21.80 -22.97
C ARG A 287 62.70 -23.06 -23.64
N PHE A 288 61.89 -23.74 -24.44
CA PHE A 288 62.37 -24.90 -25.21
C PHE A 288 63.41 -24.48 -26.26
N GLN A 289 63.21 -23.35 -26.93
CA GLN A 289 64.20 -22.81 -27.88
C GLN A 289 65.51 -22.41 -27.18
N GLU A 290 65.43 -21.74 -26.03
CA GLU A 290 66.61 -21.39 -25.21
C GLU A 290 67.38 -22.63 -24.77
N GLN A 291 66.69 -23.67 -24.28
CA GLN A 291 67.33 -24.92 -23.87
C GLN A 291 68.00 -25.64 -25.05
N GLU A 292 67.42 -25.58 -26.25
CA GLU A 292 68.00 -26.16 -27.45
C GLU A 292 69.26 -25.41 -27.90
N GLU A 293 69.26 -24.07 -27.82
CA GLU A 293 70.45 -23.25 -28.10
C GLU A 293 71.57 -23.49 -27.08
N ASP A 294 71.24 -23.55 -25.79
CA ASP A 294 72.22 -23.84 -24.74
C ASP A 294 72.83 -25.23 -24.89
N SER A 295 72.01 -26.24 -25.27
CA SER A 295 72.53 -27.57 -25.60
C SER A 295 73.51 -27.55 -26.77
N LYS A 296 73.25 -26.75 -27.82
CA LYS A 296 74.16 -26.57 -28.95
C LYS A 296 75.45 -25.86 -28.54
N ARG A 297 75.37 -24.82 -27.70
CA ARG A 297 76.54 -24.10 -27.15
C ARG A 297 77.41 -25.01 -26.28
N LEU A 298 76.80 -25.82 -25.42
CA LEU A 298 77.52 -26.77 -24.59
C LEU A 298 78.31 -27.78 -25.44
N ARG A 299 77.71 -28.31 -26.51
CA ARG A 299 78.40 -29.21 -27.46
C ARG A 299 79.57 -28.55 -28.18
N LEU A 300 79.49 -27.24 -28.49
CA LEU A 300 80.59 -26.49 -29.10
C LEU A 300 81.74 -26.28 -28.12
N LEU A 301 81.43 -25.95 -26.86
CA LEU A 301 82.42 -25.82 -25.79
C LEU A 301 83.14 -27.16 -25.53
N THR A 302 82.42 -28.28 -25.50
CA THR A 302 83.03 -29.61 -25.39
C THR A 302 84.02 -29.87 -26.54
N LYS A 303 83.64 -29.54 -27.79
CA LYS A 303 84.53 -29.67 -28.96
C LYS A 303 85.75 -28.74 -28.90
N GLN A 304 85.61 -27.53 -28.35
CA GLN A 304 86.75 -26.62 -28.14
C GLN A 304 87.68 -27.13 -27.05
N GLY A 305 87.14 -27.66 -25.94
CA GLY A 305 87.91 -28.33 -24.90
C GLY A 305 88.75 -29.49 -25.44
N GLU A 306 88.16 -30.36 -26.27
CA GLU A 306 88.88 -31.47 -26.91
C GLU A 306 90.01 -30.99 -27.86
N ARG A 307 89.80 -29.87 -28.57
CA ARG A 307 90.86 -29.28 -29.42
C ARG A 307 92.00 -28.71 -28.59
N MET A 308 91.66 -28.00 -27.51
CA MET A 308 92.64 -27.45 -26.56
C MET A 308 93.49 -28.56 -25.96
N GLU A 309 92.85 -29.66 -25.54
CA GLU A 309 93.54 -30.82 -24.98
C GLU A 309 94.52 -31.46 -25.99
N ARG A 310 94.13 -31.55 -27.27
CA ARG A 310 95.03 -32.03 -28.34
C ARG A 310 96.21 -31.10 -28.57
N THR A 311 96.00 -29.78 -28.53
CA THR A 311 97.10 -28.80 -28.66
C THR A 311 98.04 -28.82 -27.45
N VAL A 312 97.53 -29.00 -26.24
CA VAL A 312 98.36 -29.17 -25.04
C VAL A 312 99.20 -30.44 -25.15
N ARG A 313 98.60 -31.58 -25.53
CA ARG A 313 99.33 -32.84 -25.77
C ARG A 313 100.34 -32.77 -26.94
N GLN A 314 100.17 -31.84 -27.88
CA GLN A 314 101.15 -31.57 -28.94
C GLN A 314 102.29 -30.67 -28.46
N LEU A 315 102.00 -29.70 -27.59
CA LEU A 315 103.00 -28.84 -26.97
C LEU A 315 103.87 -29.63 -25.98
N GLU A 316 103.29 -30.53 -25.18
CA GLU A 316 104.04 -31.46 -24.32
C GLU A 316 105.02 -32.30 -25.14
N ARG A 317 104.58 -32.89 -26.26
CA ARG A 317 105.46 -33.64 -27.17
C ARG A 317 106.58 -32.80 -27.79
N ARG A 318 106.32 -31.52 -28.09
CA ARG A 318 107.34 -30.59 -28.61
C ARG A 318 108.35 -30.15 -27.54
N LEU A 319 107.94 -30.11 -26.29
CA LEU A 319 108.83 -29.85 -25.15
C LEU A 319 109.74 -31.07 -24.86
N GLU A 320 109.25 -32.29 -25.07
CA GLU A 320 110.05 -33.52 -24.92
C GLU A 320 111.13 -33.68 -26.01
N GLU A 321 110.91 -33.16 -27.22
CA GLU A 321 111.88 -33.23 -28.34
C GLU A 321 112.96 -32.13 -28.29
N ALA A 322 112.87 -31.17 -27.36
CA ALA A 322 113.85 -30.11 -27.17
C ALA A 322 114.42 -30.13 -25.74
N GLY A 323 115.37 -31.03 -25.48
CA GLY A 323 116.26 -30.92 -24.33
C GLY A 323 117.60 -31.63 -24.60
N PRO A 324 118.61 -31.53 -23.71
CA PRO A 324 118.75 -30.63 -22.57
C PRO A 324 120.21 -30.13 -22.32
N ARG A 325 120.40 -29.04 -21.56
CA ARG A 325 121.55 -28.77 -20.67
C ARG A 325 121.03 -27.74 -19.64
N GLY A 326 121.04 -27.89 -18.32
CA GLY A 326 121.67 -28.78 -17.35
C GLY A 326 122.00 -27.89 -16.14
N GLY A 327 121.52 -28.23 -14.93
CA GLY A 327 121.94 -27.57 -13.67
C GLY A 327 120.87 -27.46 -12.57
N HIS A 328 120.97 -28.32 -11.54
CA HIS A 328 120.49 -28.11 -10.15
C HIS A 328 121.56 -27.31 -9.35
N PRO A 329 121.37 -26.86 -8.07
CA PRO A 329 120.32 -27.10 -7.05
C PRO A 329 119.74 -25.76 -6.46
N THR A 330 118.82 -25.64 -5.48
CA THR A 330 118.88 -25.97 -4.03
C THR A 330 117.53 -25.62 -3.31
N GLU A 331 117.39 -26.04 -2.06
CA GLU A 331 116.21 -26.21 -1.17
C GLU A 331 115.39 -24.99 -0.66
N ALA A 332 114.10 -25.26 -0.34
CA ALA A 332 113.26 -24.89 0.84
C ALA A 332 112.84 -23.42 1.16
N PRO A 333 111.83 -23.15 2.05
CA PRO A 333 110.57 -23.85 2.39
C PRO A 333 109.30 -22.94 2.54
N LEU A 334 108.15 -23.61 2.77
CA LEU A 334 106.82 -23.21 3.33
C LEU A 334 106.80 -22.06 4.36
N PRO A 335 105.66 -21.34 4.56
CA PRO A 335 104.52 -21.77 5.43
C PRO A 335 103.13 -21.42 4.85
N GLY A 336 102.02 -22.10 5.15
CA GLY A 336 101.31 -22.18 6.44
C GLY A 336 99.86 -21.63 6.25
N ALA A 337 98.89 -22.52 6.02
CA ALA A 337 97.71 -22.77 6.87
C ALA A 337 96.92 -21.53 7.37
N LEU A 338 95.63 -21.46 7.04
CA LEU A 338 94.53 -21.69 8.01
C LEU A 338 93.13 -21.59 7.37
N MET A 339 92.24 -22.41 7.93
CA MET A 339 90.82 -22.58 7.66
C MET A 339 89.97 -21.37 8.02
N GLY A 340 88.73 -21.36 7.54
CA GLY A 340 87.62 -20.70 8.23
C GLY A 340 86.34 -20.62 7.41
N SER A 341 85.47 -21.62 7.56
CA SER A 341 84.02 -21.51 7.34
C SER A 341 83.41 -20.59 8.43
N PRO A 342 82.11 -20.21 8.36
CA PRO A 342 80.98 -21.14 8.41
C PRO A 342 80.21 -21.30 7.09
#